data_AF-A0A1R4IHA7-F1
#
_entry.id   AF-A0A1R4IHA7-F1
#
_cell.length_a   1.000
_cell.length_b   1.000
_cell.length_c   1.000
_cell.angle_alpha   90.00
_cell.angle_beta   90.00
_cell.angle_gamma   90.00
#
_symmetry.space_group_name_H-M   'P 1'
#
loop_
_entity.id
_entity.type
_entity.pdbx_description
1 polymer ?
#
loop_
_entity_poly.entity_id
_entity_poly.type
_entity_poly.pdbx_seq_one_letter_code
_entity_poly.pdbx_strand_id
1 'polypeptide(L)' 'MLTMIACPWCYQVGDYIHTQVRPIKIKKHGRKAVSIIKYGLDYIVECLFYGINKLNINLIQFFVMYLEK' A
#
# COMPACT_ATOMS: atom_id res chain seq x y z
N MET A 1 -16.57 -3.92 10.07
CA MET A 1 -16.94 -3.65 8.67
C MET A 1 -15.88 -2.86 7.92
N LEU A 2 -15.43 -1.69 8.40
CA LEU A 2 -14.42 -0.88 7.70
C LEU A 2 -13.08 -1.60 7.43
N THR A 3 -12.63 -2.43 8.38
CA THR A 3 -11.39 -3.22 8.24
C THR A 3 -11.44 -4.25 7.12
N MET A 4 -12.62 -4.75 6.75
CA MET A 4 -12.78 -5.73 5.68
C MET A 4 -12.56 -5.12 4.29
N ILE A 5 -12.81 -3.82 4.15
CA ILE A 5 -12.59 -3.08 2.90
C ILE A 5 -11.20 -2.45 2.88
N ALA A 6 -10.72 -1.97 4.05
CA ALA A 6 -9.41 -1.37 4.17
C ALA A 6 -8.26 -2.37 3.99
N CYS A 7 -8.38 -3.61 4.48
CA CYS A 7 -7.33 -4.62 4.37
C CYS A 7 -6.98 -4.99 2.90
N PRO A 8 -7.95 -5.33 2.02
CA PRO A 8 -7.69 -5.58 0.60
C PRO A 8 -7.10 -4.37 -0.13
N TRP A 9 -7.62 -3.18 0.17
CA TRP A 9 -7.15 -1.94 -0.45
C TRP A 9 -5.70 -1.63 -0.09
N CYS A 10 -5.34 -1.72 1.20
CA CYS A 10 -3.96 -1.55 1.66
C CYS A 10 -3.03 -2.62 1.07
N TYR A 11 -3.52 -3.84 0.86
CA TYR A 11 -2.75 -4.92 0.25
C TYR A 11 -2.41 -4.61 -1.21
N GLN A 12 -3.39 -4.22 -2.03
CA GLN A 12 -3.17 -3.89 -3.45
C GLN A 12 -2.22 -2.69 -3.61
N VAL A 13 -2.43 -1.64 -2.81
CA VAL A 13 -1.54 -0.47 -2.80
C VAL A 13 -0.13 -0.86 -2.38
N GLY A 14 0.01 -1.66 -1.32
CA GLY A 14 1.31 -2.13 -0.84
C GLY A 14 2.05 -2.99 -1.87
N ASP A 15 1.33 -3.85 -2.60
CA ASP A 15 1.91 -4.72 -3.62
C ASP A 15 2.37 -3.94 -4.87
N TYR A 16 1.58 -2.94 -5.28
CA TYR A 16 1.96 -2.02 -6.36
C TYR A 16 3.23 -1.24 -6.00
N ILE A 17 3.30 -0.67 -4.78
CA ILE A 17 4.48 0.09 -4.33
C ILE A 17 5.71 -0.82 -4.22
N HIS A 18 5.52 -2.03 -3.69
CA HIS A 18 6.58 -3.04 -3.59
C HIS A 18 7.17 -3.39 -4.97
N THR A 19 6.31 -3.50 -5.99
CA THR A 19 6.70 -3.94 -7.33
C THR A 19 7.25 -2.80 -8.19
N GLN A 20 6.67 -1.61 -8.12
CA GLN A 20 6.92 -0.51 -9.07
C GLN A 20 7.93 0.52 -8.57
N VAL A 21 8.02 0.72 -7.25
CA VAL A 21 8.73 1.87 -6.69
C VAL A 21 9.87 1.45 -5.80
N ARG A 22 9.57 0.70 -4.74
CA ARG A 22 10.55 0.39 -3.72
C ARG A 22 10.32 -1.01 -3.19
N PRO A 23 11.05 -2.00 -3.71
CA PRO A 23 10.95 -3.34 -3.16
C PRO A 23 11.32 -3.33 -1.69
N ILE A 24 10.51 -4.00 -0.88
CA ILE A 24 10.76 -4.13 0.56
C ILE A 24 12.06 -4.90 0.71
N LYS A 25 13.09 -4.24 1.25
CA LYS A 25 14.39 -4.87 1.47
C LYS A 25 14.21 -6.11 2.35
N ILE A 26 14.70 -7.24 1.84
CA ILE A 26 14.81 -8.48 2.60
C ILE A 26 16.05 -8.31 3.51
N LYS A 27 15.86 -8.49 4.82
CA LYS A 27 16.97 -8.39 5.79
C LYS A 27 17.90 -9.59 5.63
N LYS A 28 19.10 -9.51 6.23
CA LYS A 28 20.12 -10.59 6.20
C LYS A 28 19.60 -11.97 6.65
N HIS A 29 18.50 -12.01 7.40
CA HIS A 29 17.86 -13.24 7.91
C HIS A 29 16.72 -13.76 7.01
N GLY A 30 16.60 -13.29 5.77
CA GLY A 30 15.62 -13.78 4.79
C GLY A 30 14.17 -13.30 4.98
N ARG A 31 13.86 -12.57 6.07
CA ARG A 31 12.53 -11.99 6.30
C ARG A 31 12.40 -10.61 5.65
N LYS A 32 11.23 -10.32 5.08
CA LYS A 32 10.84 -8.98 4.63
C LYS A 32 10.90 -8.01 5.82
N ALA A 33 11.43 -6.81 5.61
CA ALA A 33 11.56 -5.83 6.68
C ALA A 33 10.20 -5.37 7.25
N VAL A 34 9.17 -5.35 6.41
CA VAL A 34 7.80 -4.91 6.74
C VAL A 34 6.81 -5.79 5.95
N SER A 35 5.59 -5.98 6.47
CA SER A 35 4.49 -6.64 5.74
C SER A 35 3.98 -5.74 4.60
N ILE A 36 3.54 -6.32 3.50
CA ILE A 36 2.97 -5.58 2.35
C ILE A 36 1.79 -4.70 2.80
N ILE A 37 0.92 -5.23 3.67
CA ILE A 37 -0.23 -4.49 4.20
C ILE A 37 0.21 -3.28 5.03
N LYS A 38 1.18 -3.47 5.93
CA LYS A 38 1.72 -2.37 6.75
C LYS A 38 2.39 -1.32 5.86
N TYR A 39 3.08 -1.75 4.81
CA TYR A 39 3.74 -0.86 3.87
C TYR A 39 2.74 -0.01 3.07
N GLY A 40 1.66 -0.63 2.58
CA GLY A 40 0.57 0.09 1.92
C GLY A 40 -0.18 1.03 2.87
N LEU A 41 -0.43 0.61 4.11
CA LEU A 41 -1.08 1.45 5.13
C LEU A 41 -0.23 2.66 5.50
N ASP A 42 1.06 2.46 5.78
CA ASP A 42 1.99 3.55 6.13
C ASP A 42 2.03 4.59 4.98
N TYR A 43 2.02 4.14 3.71
CA TYR A 43 1.95 5.05 2.55
C TYR A 43 0.61 5.79 2.44
N ILE A 44 -0.51 5.11 2.65
CA ILE A 44 -1.84 5.73 2.63
C ILE A 44 -1.94 6.79 3.72
N VAL A 45 -1.46 6.49 4.93
CA VAL A 45 -1.40 7.42 6.06
C VAL A 45 -0.53 8.61 5.71
N GLU A 46 0.66 8.39 5.16
CA GLU A 46 1.53 9.50 4.75
C GLU A 46 0.86 10.41 3.71
N CYS A 47 0.16 9.80 2.74
CA CYS A 47 -0.54 10.53 1.71
C CYS A 47 -1.76 11.29 2.26
N LEU A 48 -2.52 10.71 3.18
CA LEU A 48 -3.69 11.36 3.79
C LEU A 48 -3.31 12.50 4.74
N PHE A 49 -2.29 12.29 5.58
CA PHE A 49 -1.92 13.24 6.63
C PHE A 49 -0.98 14.33 6.15
N TYR A 50 -0.04 14.01 5.25
CA TYR A 50 0.93 14.99 4.76
C TYR A 50 0.59 15.51 3.37
N GLY A 51 -0.37 14.91 2.66
CA GLY A 51 -0.71 15.29 1.27
C GLY A 51 0.40 14.96 0.26
N ILE A 52 1.40 14.17 0.67
CA ILE A 52 2.58 13.91 -0.14
C ILE A 52 2.34 12.65 -0.99
N ASN A 53 1.92 12.85 -2.23
CA ASN A 53 1.86 11.81 -3.25
C ASN A 53 3.26 11.54 -3.81
N LYS A 54 4.15 10.99 -2.98
CA LYS A 54 5.57 10.77 -3.33
C LYS A 54 5.74 9.92 -4.59
N LEU A 55 4.73 9.10 -4.91
CA LEU A 55 4.74 8.14 -6.01
C LEU A 55 3.77 8.50 -7.14
N ASN A 56 3.04 9.61 -7.01
CA ASN A 56 1.99 10.05 -7.93
C ASN A 56 0.96 8.95 -8.28
N ILE A 57 0.68 8.08 -7.30
CA ILE A 57 -0.26 6.96 -7.46
C ILE A 57 -1.66 7.45 -7.07
N ASN A 58 -2.64 7.28 -7.95
CA ASN A 58 -4.04 7.53 -7.62
C ASN A 58 -4.58 6.42 -6.71
N LEU A 59 -4.47 6.62 -5.38
CA LEU A 59 -4.99 5.71 -4.36
C LEU A 59 -6.49 5.41 -4.52
N ILE A 60 -7.25 6.39 -5.03
CA ILE A 60 -8.69 6.29 -5.28
C ILE A 60 -8.98 5.30 -6.42
N GLN A 61 -8.10 5.20 -7.42
CA GLN A 61 -8.25 4.26 -8.54
C GLN A 61 -8.26 2.80 -8.06
N PHE A 62 -7.41 2.47 -7.08
CA PHE A 62 -7.35 1.13 -6.49
C PHE A 62 -8.60 0.80 -5.69
N PHE A 63 -9.24 1.80 -5.08
CA PHE A 63 -10.48 1.61 -4.35
C PHE A 63 -11.66 1.38 -5.30
N VAL A 64 -11.75 2.19 -6.38
CA VAL A 64 -12.79 2.05 -7.42
C VAL A 64 -12.68 0.71 -8.15
N MET A 65 -11.46 0.26 -8.48
CA MET A 65 -11.23 -1.03 -9.13
C MET A 65 -11.61 -2.24 -8.26
N TYR A 66 -11.62 -2.08 -6.93
CA TYR A 66 -12.11 -3.12 -6.00
C TYR A 66 -13.64 -3.16 -5.92
N LEU A 67 -14.32 -2.03 -6.14
CA LEU A 67 -15.78 -1.90 -6.10
C LEU A 67 -16.45 -2.31 -7.42
N GLU A 68 -15.76 -2.20 -8.56
CA GLU A 68 -16.26 -2.63 -9.87
C GLU A 68 -16.06 -4.14 -10.18
N LYS A 69 -15.40 -4.89 -9.29
CA LYS A 69 -15.23 -6.34 -9.40
C LYS A 69 -16.26 -7.12 -8.59
#